data_AF-A0A8S8YEP7-F1
#
_entry.id   AF-A0A8S8YEP7-F1
#
_cell.length_a   1.000
_cell.length_b   1.000
_cell.length_c   1.000
_cell.angle_alpha   90.00
_cell.angle_beta   90.00
_cell.angle_gamma   90.00
#
_symmetry.space_group_name_H-M   'P 1'
#
loop_
_entity.id
_entity.type
_entity.pdbx_description
1 polymer ?
#
loop_
_entity_poly.entity_id
_entity_poly.type
_entity_poly.pdbx_seq_one_letter_code
_entity_poly.pdbx_strand_id
1 'polypeptide(L)'
;MITSRCLVRTTGLRGKTPVPTTAALAKAQGNSAYDAASHRSFVVNAVEGAIDILDLSDPTAPTPLHTRGIPNGEPNSVDVHNGPVAVAGVGEEGPIRGKTPVMDAFTPRHPS
;
A
#
# COMPACT_ATOMS: atom_id res chain seq x y z
N MET A 1 -36.87 -8.84 21.67
CA MET A 1 -35.70 -8.15 22.25
C MET A 1 -34.47 -8.84 21.66
N ILE A 2 -33.56 -8.26 20.87
CA ILE A 2 -33.25 -6.88 20.47
C ILE A 2 -32.94 -6.92 18.96
N THR A 3 -33.58 -6.07 18.16
CA THR A 3 -33.31 -5.95 16.72
C THR A 3 -32.30 -4.83 16.52
N SER A 4 -31.03 -5.16 16.29
CA SER A 4 -30.00 -4.16 15.96
C SER A 4 -30.13 -3.70 14.50
N ARG A 5 -30.72 -2.52 14.28
CA ARG A 5 -30.55 -1.76 13.04
C ARG A 5 -29.36 -0.82 13.24
N CYS A 6 -28.23 -1.13 12.59
CA CYS A 6 -27.15 -0.16 12.44
C CYS A 6 -27.60 0.89 11.41
N LEU A 7 -28.15 2.00 11.89
CA LEU A 7 -28.51 3.16 11.06
C LEU A 7 -27.28 4.07 10.96
N VAL A 8 -26.48 3.92 9.90
CA VAL A 8 -25.44 4.90 9.56
C VAL A 8 -26.14 6.17 9.07
N ARG A 9 -26.21 7.18 9.92
CA ARG A 9 -26.71 8.52 9.58
C ARG A 9 -25.63 9.26 8.79
N THR A 10 -25.84 9.44 7.49
CA THR A 10 -25.04 10.34 6.66
C THR A 10 -25.61 11.76 6.76
N THR A 11 -24.98 12.63 7.56
CA THR A 11 -25.25 14.07 7.53
C THR A 11 -23.94 14.84 7.63
N GLY A 12 -23.58 15.54 6.55
CA GLY A 12 -22.64 16.68 6.61
C GLY A 12 -21.29 16.53 5.89
N LEU A 13 -21.28 16.34 4.57
CA LEU A 13 -20.09 16.62 3.75
C LEU A 13 -20.25 18.00 3.08
N ARG A 14 -19.88 19.06 3.80
CA ARG A 14 -19.58 20.38 3.22
C ARG A 14 -18.22 20.82 3.74
N GLY A 15 -17.23 20.90 2.84
CA GLY A 15 -16.01 21.68 3.07
C GLY A 15 -14.73 20.97 3.48
N LYS A 16 -14.64 19.63 3.45
CA LYS A 16 -13.33 18.97 3.52
C LYS A 16 -12.87 18.67 2.11
N THR A 17 -11.83 19.36 1.64
CA THR A 17 -10.95 18.84 0.59
C THR A 17 -10.73 17.36 0.88
N PRO A 18 -10.94 16.43 -0.07
CA PRO A 18 -10.68 15.03 0.21
C PRO A 18 -9.19 14.93 0.49
N VAL A 19 -8.81 14.83 1.77
CA VAL A 19 -7.49 14.32 2.12
C VAL A 19 -7.55 12.88 1.62
N PRO A 20 -6.64 12.43 0.75
CA PRO A 20 -6.68 11.08 0.18
C PRO A 20 -6.36 9.98 1.22
N THR A 21 -6.61 10.22 2.51
CA THR A 21 -6.21 9.34 3.61
C THR A 21 -7.09 8.11 3.75
N THR A 22 -8.38 8.13 3.37
CA THR A 22 -9.23 6.94 3.54
C THR A 22 -9.31 6.06 2.28
N ALA A 23 -9.15 6.66 1.09
CA ALA A 23 -9.27 5.93 -0.17
C ALA A 23 -7.98 5.20 -0.58
N ALA A 24 -6.80 5.68 -0.18
CA ALA A 24 -5.53 5.02 -0.46
C ALA A 24 -5.35 3.73 0.35
N LEU A 25 -5.82 3.71 1.61
CA LEU A 25 -5.74 2.51 2.45
C LEU A 25 -6.71 1.38 2.05
N ALA A 26 -7.78 1.69 1.32
CA ALA A 26 -8.75 0.69 0.86
C ALA A 26 -8.32 -0.07 -0.41
N LYS A 27 -7.11 0.17 -0.92
CA LYS A 27 -6.55 -0.46 -2.14
C LYS A 27 -5.59 -1.61 -1.87
N ALA A 28 -5.33 -1.95 -0.61
CA ALA A 28 -4.55 -3.12 -0.25
C ALA A 28 -5.40 -4.39 -0.40
N GLN A 29 -5.35 -5.06 -1.56
CA GLN A 29 -5.84 -6.43 -1.65
C GLN A 29 -4.76 -7.37 -1.09
N GLY A 30 -4.80 -7.57 0.23
CA GLY A 30 -4.21 -8.73 0.91
C GLY A 30 -2.76 -8.63 1.38
N ASN A 31 -1.88 -7.92 0.67
CA ASN A 31 -0.43 -8.01 0.95
C ASN A 31 0.17 -6.65 1.35
N SER A 32 0.56 -6.55 2.63
CA SER A 32 1.34 -5.44 3.19
C SER A 32 2.40 -5.95 4.16
N ALA A 33 3.48 -5.19 4.30
CA ALA A 33 4.57 -5.47 5.22
C ALA A 33 4.77 -4.28 6.16
N TYR A 34 5.06 -4.52 7.43
CA TYR A 34 5.24 -3.47 8.43
C TYR A 34 6.62 -3.56 9.08
N ASP A 35 7.33 -2.44 9.11
CA ASP A 35 8.60 -2.29 9.80
C ASP A 35 8.43 -1.52 11.11
N ALA A 36 8.62 -2.21 12.23
CA ALA A 36 8.45 -1.64 13.56
C ALA A 36 9.55 -0.66 13.95
N ALA A 37 10.74 -0.75 13.35
CA ALA A 37 11.84 0.18 13.67
C ALA A 37 11.57 1.59 13.13
N SER A 38 10.94 1.70 11.96
CA SER A 38 10.61 2.98 11.32
C SER A 38 9.14 3.36 11.38
N HIS A 39 8.30 2.51 11.96
CA HIS A 39 6.84 2.62 11.96
C HIS A 39 6.25 2.80 10.56
N ARG A 40 6.79 2.08 9.56
CA ARG A 40 6.34 2.20 8.17
C ARG A 40 5.59 0.96 7.71
N SER A 41 4.56 1.18 6.90
CA SER A 41 3.88 0.13 6.16
C SER A 41 4.16 0.24 4.68
N PHE A 42 4.40 -0.89 4.05
CA PHE A 42 4.59 -1.07 2.62
C PHE A 42 3.38 -1.80 2.08
N VAL A 43 2.62 -1.14 1.22
CA VAL A 43 1.35 -1.64 0.70
C VAL A 43 1.48 -1.86 -0.79
N VAL A 44 1.08 -3.04 -1.24
CA VAL A 44 1.01 -3.33 -2.68
C VAL A 44 -0.12 -2.52 -3.31
N ASN A 45 0.23 -1.69 -4.28
CA ASN A 45 -0.68 -0.99 -5.17
C ASN A 45 -0.56 -1.57 -6.58
N ALA A 46 -1.23 -2.71 -6.78
CA ALA A 46 -1.20 -3.44 -8.06
C ALA A 46 -1.85 -2.65 -9.21
N VAL A 47 -2.75 -1.71 -8.90
CA VAL A 47 -3.42 -0.87 -9.91
C VAL A 47 -2.43 0.05 -10.60
N GLU A 48 -1.50 0.62 -9.83
CA GLU A 48 -0.46 1.51 -10.35
C GLU A 48 0.88 0.81 -10.61
N GLY A 49 0.96 -0.50 -10.38
CA GLY A 49 2.22 -1.25 -10.52
C GLY A 49 3.27 -0.80 -9.51
N ALA A 50 2.87 -0.48 -8.27
CA ALA A 50 3.72 0.21 -7.31
C ALA A 50 3.60 -0.34 -5.88
N ILE A 51 4.53 0.10 -5.02
CA ILE A 51 4.43 -0.02 -3.56
C ILE A 51 4.23 1.37 -2.95
N ASP A 52 3.16 1.51 -2.18
CA ASP A 52 2.92 2.69 -1.36
C ASP A 52 3.63 2.53 -0.01
N ILE A 53 4.34 3.57 0.41
CA ILE A 53 5.04 3.64 1.69
C ILE A 53 4.30 4.64 2.57
N LEU A 54 3.77 4.15 3.69
CA LEU A 54 3.00 4.93 4.65
C LEU A 54 3.77 5.00 5.96
N ASP A 55 3.75 6.17 6.59
CA ASP A 55 4.09 6.32 8.00
C ASP A 55 2.86 6.01 8.85
N LEU A 56 3.07 5.15 9.85
CA LEU A 56 2.08 4.65 10.80
C LEU A 56 2.49 4.99 12.25
N SER A 57 3.29 6.03 12.45
CA SER A 57 3.59 6.55 13.79
C SER A 57 2.33 6.93 14.56
N ASP A 58 1.28 7.41 13.86
CA ASP A 58 -0.09 7.42 14.35
C ASP A 58 -0.95 6.45 13.51
N PRO A 59 -1.29 5.26 14.04
CA PRO A 59 -2.07 4.27 13.30
C PRO A 59 -3.52 4.69 13.05
N THR A 60 -4.03 5.70 13.76
CA THR A 60 -5.38 6.25 13.54
C THR A 60 -5.41 7.26 12.40
N ALA A 61 -4.24 7.79 12.01
CA ALA A 61 -4.07 8.76 10.94
C ALA A 61 -2.81 8.48 10.09
N PRO A 62 -2.79 7.39 9.28
CA PRO A 62 -1.66 7.08 8.41
C PRO A 62 -1.33 8.21 7.42
N THR A 63 -0.04 8.42 7.18
CA THR A 63 0.47 9.47 6.29
C THR A 63 1.25 8.85 5.12
N PRO A 64 0.87 9.10 3.86
CA PRO A 64 1.65 8.62 2.72
C PRO A 64 2.98 9.36 2.63
N LEU A 65 4.09 8.62 2.57
CA LEU A 65 5.43 9.18 2.43
C LEU A 65 5.91 9.18 0.98
N HIS A 66 5.74 8.06 0.30
CA HIS A 66 6.30 7.85 -1.04
C HIS A 66 5.59 6.69 -1.75
N THR A 67 5.51 6.77 -3.08
CA THR A 67 5.08 5.66 -3.92
C THR A 67 6.24 5.28 -4.83
N ARG A 68 6.60 4.00 -4.80
CA ARG A 68 7.70 3.45 -5.61
C ARG A 68 7.14 2.54 -6.69
N GLY A 69 7.26 2.96 -7.95
CA GLY A 69 6.88 2.14 -9.10
C GLY A 69 7.81 0.93 -9.25
N ILE A 70 7.21 -0.22 -9.61
CA ILE A 70 7.92 -1.46 -9.91
C ILE A 70 7.94 -1.60 -11.45
N PRO A 71 9.11 -1.39 -12.10
CA PRO A 71 9.17 -1.38 -13.55
C PRO A 71 8.82 -2.75 -14.13
N ASN A 72 8.00 -2.75 -15.17
CA ASN A 72 7.58 -3.95 -15.90
C ASN A 72 6.97 -5.05 -15.03
N GLY A 73 6.40 -4.71 -13.87
CA GLY A 73 5.85 -5.69 -12.93
C GLY A 73 4.50 -5.25 -12.34
N GLU A 74 3.61 -6.22 -12.17
CA GLU A 74 2.42 -6.14 -11.34
C GLU A 74 2.79 -6.70 -9.96
N PRO A 75 3.19 -5.85 -9.00
CA PRO A 75 3.56 -6.32 -7.67
C PRO A 75 2.36 -7.01 -7.03
N ASN A 76 2.62 -8.15 -6.41
CA ASN A 76 1.61 -8.91 -5.70
C ASN A 76 2.03 -9.24 -4.27
N SER A 77 3.31 -9.15 -3.93
CA SER A 77 3.83 -9.51 -2.61
C SER A 77 4.94 -8.55 -2.19
N VAL A 78 4.99 -8.26 -0.89
CA VAL A 78 5.99 -7.40 -0.27
C VAL A 78 6.36 -7.97 1.10
N ASP A 79 7.64 -7.89 1.46
CA ASP A 79 8.17 -8.24 2.78
C ASP A 79 9.22 -7.22 3.21
N VAL A 80 9.39 -7.03 4.53
CA VAL A 80 10.40 -6.13 5.10
C VAL A 80 11.13 -6.81 6.25
N HIS A 81 12.46 -6.70 6.25
CA HIS A 81 13.28 -7.30 7.29
C HIS A 81 14.46 -6.41 7.65
N ASN A 82 14.40 -5.76 8.83
CA ASN A 82 15.43 -4.86 9.34
C ASN A 82 15.76 -3.67 8.41
N GLY A 83 14.75 -3.12 7.73
CA GLY A 83 14.88 -1.98 6.82
C GLY A 83 14.76 -2.32 5.32
N PRO A 84 15.51 -3.27 4.75
CA PRO A 84 15.32 -3.72 3.37
C PRO A 84 13.92 -4.24 3.09
N VAL A 85 13.38 -3.83 1.96
CA VAL A 85 12.06 -4.22 1.45
C VAL A 85 12.25 -5.06 0.19
N ALA A 86 11.66 -6.24 0.17
CA ALA A 86 11.61 -7.13 -0.98
C ALA A 86 10.21 -7.10 -1.60
N VAL A 87 10.14 -7.05 -2.93
CA VAL A 87 8.89 -7.01 -3.69
C VAL A 87 8.94 -8.09 -4.76
N ALA A 88 7.84 -8.84 -4.87
CA ALA A 88 7.64 -9.81 -5.94
C ALA A 88 6.36 -9.52 -6.72
N GLY A 89 6.37 -9.89 -7.98
CA GLY A 89 5.25 -9.70 -8.89
C GLY A 89 5.40 -10.50 -10.17
N VAL A 90 4.46 -10.28 -11.08
CA VAL A 90 4.53 -10.83 -12.45
C VAL A 90 4.69 -9.68 -13.43
N GLY A 91 5.68 -9.80 -14.30
CA GLY A 91 5.86 -8.91 -15.44
C GLY A 91 5.19 -9.46 -16.68
N GLU A 92 5.03 -8.58 -17.67
CA GLU A 92 4.62 -8.96 -19.00
C GLU A 92 5.84 -8.90 -19.93
N GLU A 93 6.16 -10.01 -20.59
CA GLU A 93 7.22 -10.04 -21.61
C GLU A 93 6.61 -10.36 -22.98
N GLY A 94 6.22 -9.32 -23.71
CA GLY A 94 5.81 -9.39 -25.12
C GLY A 94 4.65 -10.34 -25.47
N PRO A 95 4.12 -10.27 -26.71
CA PRO A 95 2.91 -11.01 -27.10
C PRO A 95 3.09 -12.54 -27.20
N ILE A 96 4.32 -13.06 -27.09
CA ILE A 96 4.65 -14.47 -27.33
C ILE A 96 5.26 -15.21 -26.13
N ARG A 97 5.58 -14.53 -25.00
CA ARG A 97 6.39 -15.13 -23.91
C ARG A 97 5.73 -15.25 -22.53
N GLY A 98 4.47 -14.82 -22.37
CA GLY A 98 3.71 -15.04 -21.13
C GLY A 98 4.16 -14.16 -19.96
N LYS A 99 3.66 -14.46 -18.74
CA LYS A 99 3.99 -13.73 -17.51
C LYS A 99 5.35 -14.20 -16.98
N THR A 100 6.27 -13.27 -16.70
CA THR A 100 7.59 -13.56 -16.12
C THR A 100 7.64 -13.14 -14.65
N PRO A 101 8.39 -13.84 -13.78
CA PRO A 101 8.57 -13.37 -12.41
C PRO A 101 9.40 -12.08 -12.39
N VAL A 102 8.95 -11.10 -11.62
CA VAL A 102 9.70 -9.86 -11.33
C VAL A 102 10.02 -9.82 -9.85
N MET A 103 11.28 -9.53 -9.52
CA MET A 103 11.75 -9.27 -8.16
C MET A 103 12.49 -7.95 -8.10
N ASP A 104 12.20 -7.15 -7.08
CA ASP A 104 12.89 -5.89 -6.78
C ASP A 104 13.16 -5.80 -5.28
N ALA A 105 14.27 -5.15 -4.91
CA ALA A 105 14.64 -4.94 -3.52
C ALA A 105 15.19 -3.53 -3.33
N PHE A 106 14.76 -2.86 -2.27
CA PHE A 106 15.21 -1.51 -1.97
C PHE A 106 15.30 -1.25 -0.47
N THR A 107 16.21 -0.34 -0.09
CA THR A 107 16.30 0.17 1.27
C THR A 107 15.64 1.56 1.30
N PRO A 108 14.48 1.72 1.96
CA PRO A 108 13.85 3.02 2.12
C PRO A 108 14.78 3.94 2.90
N ARG A 109 15.07 5.13 2.35
CA ARG A 109 15.84 6.13 3.11
C ARG A 109 15.03 6.47 4.37
N HIS A 110 15.62 6.26 5.54
CA HIS A 110 15.11 6.84 6.77
C HIS A 110 15.58 8.30 6.80
N PRO A 111 14.67 9.30 6.81
CA PRO A 111 15.06 10.62 7.26
C PRO A 111 15.48 10.47 8.72
N SER A 112 16.74 10.84 8.97
CA SER A 112 17.35 10.97 10.29
C SER A 112 16.67 12.05 11.13
#